data_AF-A0A3M2DYA5-F1
#
_entry.id   AF-A0A3M2DYA5-F1
#
_cell.length_a   1.000
_cell.length_b   1.000
_cell.length_c   1.000
_cell.angle_alpha   90.00
_cell.angle_beta   90.00
_cell.angle_gamma   90.00
#
_symmetry.space_group_name_H-M   'P 1'
#
loop_
_entity.id
_entity.type
_entity.pdbx_description
1 polymer ?
#
loop_
_entity_poly.entity_id
_entity_poly.type
_entity_poly.pdbx_seq_one_letter_code
_entity_poly.pdbx_strand_id
1 'polypeptide(L)'
;MLLSAAALAGAFTAACGALPRPAESPQVDVRAVGITSVTAADATGYVDLSIANPNGFGVPLRHGTWTLSLGGARAVAGTFDLDATIPPRGTAAVRAALHVDLAGAATVARQLAGGNRLYALRGTLTFATPVGPIDVAFDHRGELADAPRPGLPLQLGAAPR
;
A
#
# COMPACT_ATOMS: atom_id res chain seq x y z
N MET A 1 74.41 -1.92 -34.29
CA MET A 1 73.29 -2.75 -34.79
C MET A 1 72.22 -2.75 -33.71
N LEU A 2 71.02 -2.34 -34.11
CA LEU A 2 69.87 -1.99 -33.26
C LEU A 2 69.06 -3.23 -32.79
N LEU A 3 68.17 -2.98 -31.81
CA LEU A 3 66.87 -3.67 -31.52
C LEU A 3 66.96 -5.05 -30.82
N SER A 4 66.19 -5.41 -29.78
CA SER A 4 64.99 -4.87 -29.13
C SER A 4 64.83 -5.49 -27.73
N ALA A 5 64.47 -4.68 -26.72
CA ALA A 5 63.93 -5.14 -25.46
C ALA A 5 62.39 -5.20 -25.57
N ALA A 6 61.81 -6.40 -25.56
CA ALA A 6 60.36 -6.58 -25.57
C ALA A 6 59.83 -6.51 -24.14
N ALA A 7 59.33 -5.33 -23.76
CA ALA A 7 58.53 -5.15 -22.56
C ALA A 7 57.12 -5.70 -22.80
N LEU A 8 56.80 -6.88 -22.24
CA LEU A 8 55.44 -7.37 -22.14
C LEU A 8 54.73 -6.61 -21.01
N ALA A 9 54.08 -5.50 -21.37
CA ALA A 9 53.20 -4.76 -20.50
C ALA A 9 51.94 -5.59 -20.20
N GLY A 10 51.75 -5.92 -18.92
CA GLY A 10 50.54 -6.57 -18.43
C GLY A 10 49.33 -5.64 -18.53
N ALA A 11 48.32 -6.05 -19.28
CA ALA A 11 47.00 -5.44 -19.27
C ALA A 11 46.06 -6.31 -18.42
N PHE A 12 46.07 -6.13 -17.10
CA PHE A 12 44.94 -6.51 -16.26
C PHE A 12 43.86 -5.45 -16.45
N THR A 13 42.96 -5.66 -17.41
CA THR A 13 41.74 -4.87 -17.50
C THR A 13 40.86 -5.23 -16.30
N ALA A 14 40.90 -4.37 -15.28
CA ALA A 14 39.96 -4.40 -14.17
C ALA A 14 38.54 -4.17 -14.73
N ALA A 15 37.85 -5.26 -15.06
CA ALA A 15 36.41 -5.27 -15.21
C ALA A 15 35.81 -5.06 -13.81
N CYS A 16 35.82 -3.81 -13.34
CA CYS A 16 35.10 -3.42 -12.14
C CYS A 16 33.61 -3.50 -12.50
N GLY A 17 33.02 -4.66 -12.21
CA GLY A 17 31.61 -4.93 -12.44
C GLY A 17 30.76 -3.88 -11.75
N ALA A 18 29.98 -3.14 -12.55
CA ALA A 18 28.81 -2.45 -12.05
C ALA A 18 27.78 -3.53 -11.67
N LEU A 19 27.93 -4.08 -10.46
CA LEU A 19 26.95 -4.99 -9.89
C LEU A 19 25.60 -4.26 -9.87
N PRO A 20 24.52 -4.83 -10.44
CA PRO A 20 23.21 -4.23 -10.34
C PRO A 20 22.85 -4.07 -8.87
N ARG A 21 22.52 -2.83 -8.47
CA ARG A 21 22.07 -2.56 -7.10
C ARG A 21 20.82 -3.40 -6.85
N PRO A 22 20.73 -4.10 -5.71
CA PRO A 22 19.53 -4.85 -5.37
C PRO A 22 18.34 -3.90 -5.32
N ALA A 23 17.17 -4.38 -5.77
CA ALA A 23 15.94 -3.62 -5.60
C ALA A 23 15.64 -3.45 -4.12
N GLU A 24 15.36 -2.22 -3.72
CA GLU A 24 15.01 -1.85 -2.36
C GLU A 24 13.48 -1.89 -2.20
N SER A 25 13.02 -2.31 -1.02
CA SER A 25 11.58 -2.38 -0.74
C SER A 25 10.95 -0.98 -0.70
N PRO A 26 9.82 -0.74 -1.40
CA PRO A 26 9.03 0.47 -1.21
C PRO A 26 8.58 0.62 0.26
N GLN A 27 8.43 1.87 0.71
CA GLN A 27 7.91 2.20 2.03
C GLN A 27 6.42 2.56 1.88
N VAL A 28 5.58 2.01 2.75
CA VAL A 28 4.12 2.18 2.70
C VAL A 28 3.63 2.79 4.00
N ASP A 29 3.08 3.99 3.91
CA ASP A 29 2.43 4.69 5.02
C ASP A 29 0.92 4.73 4.81
N VAL A 30 0.15 4.36 5.83
CA VAL A 30 -1.30 4.58 5.84
C VAL A 30 -1.58 6.02 6.28
N ARG A 31 -2.21 6.80 5.40
CA ARG A 31 -2.55 8.21 5.64
C ARG A 31 -3.96 8.38 6.20
N ALA A 32 -4.91 7.62 5.68
CA ALA A 32 -6.29 7.66 6.14
C ALA A 32 -6.99 6.32 5.88
N VAL A 33 -7.98 6.00 6.69
CA VAL A 33 -8.92 4.90 6.46
C VAL A 33 -10.32 5.48 6.65
N GLY A 34 -11.24 5.15 5.74
CA GLY A 34 -12.60 5.63 5.81
C GLY A 34 -13.62 4.59 5.39
N ILE A 35 -14.83 4.72 5.92
CA ILE A 35 -15.99 3.96 5.47
C ILE A 35 -16.81 4.87 4.56
N THR A 36 -17.11 4.39 3.36
CA THR A 36 -17.89 5.13 2.36
C THR A 36 -19.37 4.80 2.50
N SER A 37 -19.72 3.52 2.60
CA SER A 37 -21.09 3.06 2.75
C SER A 37 -21.17 1.75 3.51
N VAL A 38 -22.27 1.57 4.26
CA VAL A 38 -22.65 0.29 4.86
C VAL A 38 -24.12 0.08 4.57
N THR A 39 -24.44 -1.01 3.89
CA THR A 39 -25.81 -1.43 3.56
C THR A 39 -26.09 -2.80 4.15
N ALA A 40 -27.31 -3.30 3.99
CA ALA A 40 -27.66 -4.66 4.39
C ALA A 40 -26.94 -5.73 3.53
N ALA A 41 -26.42 -5.37 2.35
CA ALA A 41 -25.86 -6.31 1.38
C ALA A 41 -24.35 -6.17 1.15
N ASP A 42 -23.80 -4.99 1.41
CA ASP A 42 -22.45 -4.60 1.01
C ASP A 42 -21.93 -3.50 1.95
N ALA A 43 -20.61 -3.51 2.20
CA ALA A 43 -19.94 -2.39 2.82
C ALA A 43 -18.71 -1.99 2.00
N THR A 44 -18.59 -0.69 1.71
CA THR A 44 -17.43 -0.13 1.03
C THR A 44 -16.68 0.85 1.92
N GLY A 45 -15.36 0.81 1.81
CA GLY A 45 -14.46 1.76 2.43
C GLY A 45 -13.27 2.05 1.53
N TYR A 46 -12.31 2.78 2.08
CA TYR A 46 -11.05 3.07 1.41
C TYR A 46 -9.92 3.14 2.42
N VAL A 47 -8.70 2.92 1.91
CA VAL A 47 -7.45 3.26 2.56
C VAL A 47 -6.63 4.15 1.65
N ASP A 48 -6.18 5.28 2.18
CA ASP A 48 -5.23 6.17 1.51
C ASP A 48 -3.82 5.80 1.93
N LEU A 49 -3.01 5.44 0.94
CA LEU A 49 -1.64 5.00 1.10
C LEU A 49 -0.71 6.04 0.50
N SER A 50 0.38 6.32 1.19
CA SER A 50 1.51 7.07 0.67
C SER A 50 2.67 6.11 0.52
N ILE A 51 3.08 5.90 -0.73
CA ILE A 51 4.06 4.87 -1.06
C ILE A 51 5.30 5.55 -1.62
N ALA A 52 6.44 5.40 -0.93
CA ALA A 52 7.73 5.92 -1.36
C ALA A 52 8.57 4.82 -2.00
N ASN A 53 9.11 5.12 -3.18
CA ASN A 53 9.96 4.22 -3.93
C ASN A 53 11.42 4.70 -3.89
N PRO A 54 12.31 4.04 -3.13
CA PRO A 54 13.73 4.40 -3.08
C PRO A 54 14.48 4.07 -4.38
N ASN A 55 13.92 3.21 -5.24
CA ASN A 55 14.59 2.70 -6.42
C ASN A 55 14.74 3.76 -7.53
N GLY A 56 15.77 3.59 -8.36
CA GLY A 56 16.01 4.41 -9.55
C GLY A 56 15.09 4.11 -10.74
N PHE A 57 14.12 3.21 -10.58
CA PHE A 57 13.17 2.79 -11.61
C PHE A 57 11.74 2.83 -11.06
N GLY A 58 10.75 2.97 -11.93
CA GLY A 58 9.34 2.94 -11.54
C GLY A 58 8.91 1.54 -11.11
N VAL A 59 8.07 1.45 -10.07
CA VAL A 59 7.62 0.19 -9.49
C VAL A 59 6.11 0.05 -9.67
N PRO A 60 5.64 -0.85 -10.56
CA PRO A 60 4.22 -1.16 -10.70
C PRO A 60 3.65 -1.83 -9.44
N LEU A 61 2.49 -1.35 -9.01
CA LEU A 61 1.65 -1.95 -7.97
C LEU A 61 0.34 -2.40 -8.63
N ARG A 62 0.05 -3.70 -8.55
CA ARG A 62 -1.11 -4.30 -9.23
C ARG A 62 -2.09 -4.99 -8.30
N HIS A 63 -1.56 -5.67 -7.29
CA HIS A 63 -2.38 -6.46 -6.39
C HIS A 63 -1.95 -6.25 -4.95
N GLY A 64 -2.89 -6.49 -4.05
CA GLY A 64 -2.63 -6.61 -2.64
C GLY A 64 -3.72 -7.40 -1.95
N THR A 65 -3.47 -7.73 -0.69
CA THR A 65 -4.46 -8.34 0.21
C THR A 65 -4.65 -7.46 1.42
N TRP A 66 -5.81 -7.59 2.05
CA TRP A 66 -6.08 -6.89 3.29
C TRP A 66 -6.96 -7.69 4.22
N THR A 67 -6.91 -7.31 5.48
CA THR A 67 -7.67 -7.90 6.57
C THR A 67 -8.05 -6.79 7.54
N LEU A 68 -9.34 -6.60 7.78
CA LEU A 68 -9.93 -5.64 8.70
C LEU A 68 -10.50 -6.36 9.91
N SER A 69 -10.05 -5.97 11.10
CA SER A 69 -10.62 -6.40 12.38
C SER A 69 -11.31 -5.21 13.05
N LEU A 70 -12.50 -5.43 13.63
CA LEU A 70 -13.24 -4.41 14.38
C LEU A 70 -13.48 -4.91 15.81
N GLY A 71 -13.05 -4.11 16.79
CA GLY A 71 -12.69 -4.42 18.18
C GLY A 71 -12.61 -5.89 18.53
N GLY A 72 -11.52 -6.50 18.06
CA GLY A 72 -11.09 -7.84 18.45
C GLY A 72 -11.89 -8.98 17.86
N ALA A 73 -12.96 -8.72 17.09
CA ALA A 73 -13.77 -9.77 16.46
C ALA A 73 -13.13 -10.33 15.17
N ARG A 74 -13.75 -11.40 14.64
CA ARG A 74 -13.35 -12.09 13.40
C ARG A 74 -13.11 -11.08 12.28
N ALA A 75 -11.92 -11.16 11.70
CA ALA A 75 -11.50 -10.27 10.65
C ALA A 75 -12.21 -10.56 9.31
N VAL A 76 -12.57 -9.49 8.61
CA VAL A 76 -13.01 -9.52 7.21
C VAL A 76 -11.78 -9.37 6.35
N ALA A 77 -11.68 -10.10 5.24
CA ALA A 77 -10.52 -10.03 4.35
C ALA A 77 -10.97 -9.85 2.89
N GLY A 78 -10.06 -9.31 2.09
CA GLY A 78 -10.28 -9.13 0.66
C GLY A 78 -8.98 -8.84 -0.07
N THR A 79 -9.13 -8.50 -1.35
CA THR A 79 -8.02 -8.12 -2.23
C THR A 79 -8.14 -6.65 -2.65
N PHE A 80 -7.02 -6.10 -3.09
CA PHE A 80 -6.97 -4.85 -3.81
C PHE A 80 -6.64 -5.15 -5.27
N ASP A 81 -7.44 -4.60 -6.17
CA ASP A 81 -7.07 -4.45 -7.58
C ASP A 81 -6.62 -3.02 -7.80
N LEU A 82 -5.33 -2.85 -8.07
CA LEU A 82 -4.67 -1.56 -8.17
C LEU A 82 -4.09 -1.40 -9.57
N ASP A 83 -4.06 -0.18 -10.07
CA ASP A 83 -3.31 0.15 -11.28
C ASP A 83 -2.54 1.44 -11.04
N ALA A 84 -1.43 1.30 -10.31
CA ALA A 84 -0.55 2.42 -9.98
C ALA A 84 0.89 2.08 -10.34
N THR A 85 1.67 3.09 -10.70
CA THR A 85 3.12 2.97 -10.85
C THR A 85 3.77 4.00 -9.95
N ILE A 86 4.57 3.55 -8.99
CA ILE A 86 5.27 4.44 -8.08
C ILE A 86 6.51 4.98 -8.81
N PRO A 87 6.67 6.31 -8.93
CA PRO A 87 7.75 6.89 -9.73
C PRO A 87 9.14 6.57 -9.14
N PRO A 88 10.20 6.56 -9.97
CA PRO A 88 11.57 6.39 -9.47
C PRO A 88 11.95 7.49 -8.49
N ARG A 89 12.57 7.13 -7.36
CA ARG A 89 12.99 8.05 -6.29
C ARG A 89 11.90 9.04 -5.86
N GLY A 90 10.65 8.59 -5.84
CA GLY A 90 9.50 9.45 -5.62
C GLY A 90 8.42 8.79 -4.77
N THR A 91 7.37 9.55 -4.51
CA THR A 91 6.23 9.13 -3.71
C THR A 91 4.95 9.23 -4.53
N ALA A 92 4.06 8.25 -4.39
CA ALA A 92 2.72 8.30 -4.94
C ALA A 92 1.67 8.16 -3.84
N ALA A 93 0.56 8.87 -3.99
CA ALA A 93 -0.64 8.67 -3.21
C ALA A 93 -1.55 7.66 -3.93
N VAL A 94 -1.92 6.58 -3.25
CA VAL A 94 -2.76 5.50 -3.80
C VAL A 94 -3.95 5.33 -2.88
N ARG A 95 -5.17 5.52 -3.42
CA ARG A 95 -6.41 5.19 -2.73
C ARG A 95 -6.83 3.79 -3.15
N ALA A 96 -6.87 2.86 -2.21
CA ALA A 96 -7.33 1.50 -2.43
C ALA A 96 -8.75 1.32 -1.87
N ALA A 97 -9.66 0.83 -2.69
CA ALA A 97 -11.03 0.55 -2.27
C ALA A 97 -11.08 -0.76 -1.45
N LEU A 98 -11.79 -0.72 -0.34
CA LEU A 98 -12.07 -1.88 0.51
C LEU A 98 -13.50 -2.34 0.22
N HIS A 99 -13.63 -3.52 -0.37
CA HIS A 99 -14.93 -4.12 -0.66
C HIS A 99 -15.20 -5.29 0.27
N VAL A 100 -16.28 -5.18 1.03
CA VAL A 100 -16.68 -6.21 1.99
C VAL A 100 -17.96 -6.88 1.49
N ASP A 101 -17.91 -8.20 1.34
CA ASP A 101 -19.06 -9.00 0.96
C ASP A 101 -20.19 -8.97 2.01
N LEU A 102 -21.35 -9.53 1.67
CA LEU A 102 -22.53 -9.57 2.54
C LEU A 102 -22.23 -10.13 3.95
N ALA A 103 -21.45 -11.22 4.04
CA ALA A 103 -21.16 -11.87 5.31
C ALA A 103 -20.24 -11.01 6.20
N GLY A 104 -19.24 -10.38 5.59
CA GLY A 104 -18.39 -9.42 6.25
C GLY A 104 -19.15 -8.15 6.64
N ALA A 105 -20.05 -7.66 5.79
CA ALA A 105 -20.82 -6.44 6.03
C ALA A 105 -21.75 -6.61 7.22
N ALA A 106 -22.45 -7.75 7.33
CA ALA A 106 -23.25 -8.10 8.50
C ALA A 106 -22.41 -8.20 9.79
N THR A 107 -21.15 -8.63 9.69
CA THR A 107 -20.23 -8.68 10.84
C THR A 107 -19.80 -7.28 11.25
N VAL A 108 -19.40 -6.43 10.30
CA VAL A 108 -19.03 -5.03 10.54
C VAL A 108 -20.21 -4.26 11.14
N ALA A 109 -21.40 -4.37 10.55
CA ALA A 109 -22.61 -3.71 11.02
C ALA A 109 -22.97 -4.08 12.47
N ARG A 110 -22.88 -5.37 12.83
CA ARG A 110 -23.12 -5.83 14.21
C ARG A 110 -22.10 -5.26 15.20
N GLN A 111 -20.83 -5.22 14.82
CA GLN A 111 -19.77 -4.64 15.68
C GLN A 111 -19.99 -3.14 15.88
N LEU A 112 -20.30 -2.40 14.81
CA LEU A 112 -20.61 -0.97 14.90
C LEU A 112 -21.87 -0.70 15.74
N ALA A 113 -22.93 -1.50 15.57
CA ALA A 113 -24.16 -1.41 16.36
C ALA A 113 -23.92 -1.73 17.85
N GLY A 114 -22.96 -2.60 18.16
CA GLY A 114 -22.51 -2.88 19.53
C GLY A 114 -21.63 -1.79 20.14
N GLY A 115 -21.41 -0.67 19.45
CA GLY A 115 -20.60 0.47 19.93
C GLY A 115 -19.11 0.32 19.67
N ASN A 116 -18.69 -0.72 18.94
CA ASN A 116 -17.28 -0.94 18.64
C ASN A 116 -16.79 0.07 17.59
N ARG A 117 -15.66 0.72 17.83
CA ARG A 117 -15.06 1.70 16.91
C ARG A 117 -13.58 1.46 16.65
N LEU A 118 -12.92 0.64 17.48
CA LEU A 118 -11.50 0.34 17.36
C LEU A 118 -11.27 -0.63 16.21
N TYR A 119 -10.47 -0.25 15.22
CA TYR A 119 -10.17 -1.12 14.09
C TYR A 119 -8.66 -1.40 13.97
N ALA A 120 -8.35 -2.52 13.33
CA ALA A 120 -7.03 -2.85 12.85
C ALA A 120 -7.13 -3.28 11.38
N LEU A 121 -6.46 -2.55 10.50
CA LEU A 121 -6.33 -2.84 9.09
C LEU A 121 -4.90 -3.32 8.82
N ARG A 122 -4.78 -4.54 8.32
CA ARG A 122 -3.52 -5.11 7.85
C ARG A 122 -3.61 -5.40 6.38
N GLY A 123 -2.50 -5.34 5.68
CA GLY A 123 -2.46 -5.77 4.29
C GLY A 123 -1.05 -6.00 3.80
N THR A 124 -0.97 -6.61 2.62
CA THR A 124 0.27 -6.86 1.90
C THR A 124 0.10 -6.35 0.48
N LEU A 125 1.03 -5.50 0.04
CA LEU A 125 1.07 -4.98 -1.32
C LEU A 125 2.20 -5.69 -2.08
N THR A 126 1.90 -6.19 -3.28
CA THR A 126 2.89 -6.86 -4.12
C THR A 126 3.34 -5.94 -5.24
N PHE A 127 4.62 -5.57 -5.19
CA PHE A 127 5.27 -4.67 -6.13
C PHE A 127 6.07 -5.46 -7.15
N ALA A 128 5.84 -5.20 -8.44
CA ALA A 128 6.63 -5.83 -9.49
C ALA A 128 7.97 -5.08 -9.64
N THR A 129 9.10 -5.78 -9.50
CA THR A 129 10.42 -5.21 -9.76
C THR A 129 11.18 -6.04 -10.79
N PRO A 130 12.22 -5.50 -11.44
CA PRO A 130 13.03 -6.25 -12.41
C PRO A 130 13.70 -7.51 -11.84
N VAL A 131 13.86 -7.59 -10.52
CA VAL A 131 14.50 -8.73 -9.82
C VAL A 131 13.48 -9.70 -9.20
N GLY A 132 12.18 -9.46 -9.40
CA GLY A 132 11.08 -10.27 -8.86
C GLY A 132 10.03 -9.42 -8.12
N PRO A 133 8.91 -10.04 -7.72
CA PRO A 133 7.93 -9.36 -6.88
C PRO A 133 8.50 -9.12 -5.48
N ILE A 134 8.16 -7.97 -4.89
CA ILE A 134 8.46 -7.64 -3.49
C ILE A 134 7.14 -7.42 -2.76
N ASP A 135 6.94 -8.15 -1.67
CA ASP A 135 5.79 -7.97 -0.80
C ASP A 135 6.13 -7.02 0.34
N VAL A 136 5.29 -6.01 0.53
CA VAL A 136 5.41 -5.05 1.63
C VAL A 136 4.12 -5.08 2.45
N ALA A 137 4.27 -5.46 3.71
CA ALA A 137 3.17 -5.47 4.67
C ALA A 137 2.96 -4.10 5.31
N PHE A 138 1.72 -3.76 5.62
CA PHE A 138 1.34 -2.64 6.45
C PHE A 138 0.38 -3.09 7.57
N ASP A 139 0.47 -2.45 8.74
CA ASP A 139 -0.46 -2.59 9.86
C ASP A 139 -0.82 -1.19 10.33
N HIS A 140 -2.11 -0.91 10.40
CA HIS A 140 -2.63 0.37 10.87
C HIS A 140 -3.82 0.13 11.80
N ARG A 141 -3.83 0.86 12.92
CA ARG A 141 -4.90 0.81 13.92
C ARG A 141 -5.43 2.20 14.15
N GLY A 142 -6.72 2.29 14.41
CA GLY A 142 -7.36 3.56 14.69
C GLY A 142 -8.75 3.37 15.28
N GLU A 143 -9.45 4.48 15.38
CA GLU A 143 -10.84 4.53 15.81
C GLU A 143 -11.66 5.15 14.68
N LEU A 144 -12.75 4.49 14.29
CA LEU A 144 -13.68 5.04 13.32
C LEU A 144 -14.39 6.23 13.95
N ALA A 145 -14.25 7.41 13.35
CA ALA A 145 -15.17 8.51 13.62
C ALA A 145 -16.59 8.07 13.25
N ASP A 146 -17.61 8.56 13.98
CA ASP A 146 -18.99 8.19 13.70
C ASP A 146 -19.33 8.45 12.23
N ALA A 147 -19.80 7.40 11.55
CA ALA A 147 -20.24 7.51 10.17
C ALA A 147 -21.37 8.56 10.07
N PRO A 148 -21.37 9.44 9.05
CA PRO A 148 -22.54 10.24 8.74
C PRO A 148 -23.76 9.32 8.60
N ARG A 149 -24.83 9.63 9.33
CA ARG A 149 -26.06 8.82 9.31
C ARG A 149 -26.61 8.79 7.87
N PRO A 150 -26.96 7.61 7.31
CA PRO A 150 -27.72 7.54 6.07
C PRO A 150 -29.02 8.35 6.22
N GLY A 151 -29.21 9.36 5.36
CA GLY A 151 -30.44 10.17 5.32
C GLY A 151 -30.38 11.59 5.90
N LEU A 152 -29.20 12.13 6.25
CA LEU A 152 -29.06 13.55 6.60
C LEU A 152 -28.51 14.37 5.41
N PRO A 153 -29.13 15.48 4.99
CA PRO A 153 -28.51 16.38 4.03
C PRO A 153 -27.22 16.98 4.61
N LEU A 154 -26.20 17.11 3.76
CA LEU A 154 -24.91 17.72 4.10
C LEU A 154 -25.11 19.19 4.48
N GLN A 155 -24.79 19.57 5.72
CA GLN A 155 -24.55 20.96 6.09
C GLN A 155 -23.05 21.22 6.02
N LEU A 156 -22.64 22.09 5.09
CA LEU A 156 -21.27 22.57 4.96
C LEU A 156 -20.93 23.45 6.17
N GLY A 157 -20.01 23.00 7.03
CA GLY A 157 -19.38 23.85 8.02
C GLY A 157 -18.23 24.64 7.38
N ALA A 158 -18.38 25.96 7.28
CA ALA A 158 -17.30 26.86 6.89
C ALA A 158 -16.21 26.92 7.98
N ALA A 159 -14.95 27.00 7.57
CA ALA A 159 -13.83 27.22 8.48
C ALA A 159 -13.93 28.62 9.13
N PRO A 160 -13.67 28.77 10.45
CA PRO A 160 -13.39 30.08 11.03
C PRO A 160 -12.05 30.60 10.49
N ARG A 161 -12.01 31.92 10.24
CA ARG A 161 -10.87 32.65 9.67
C ARG A 161 -9.63 32.62 10.55
#